data_AF-I4H1G5-F1
#
_entry.id   AF-I4H1G5-F1
#
_cell.length_a   1.000
_cell.length_b   1.000
_cell.length_c   1.000
_cell.angle_alpha   90.00
_cell.angle_beta   90.00
_cell.angle_gamma   90.00
#
_symmetry.space_group_name_H-M   'P 1'
#
loop_
_entity.id
_entity.type
_entity.pdbx_description
1 polymer ?
#
loop_
_entity_poly.entity_id
_entity_poly.type
_entity_poly.pdbx_seq_one_letter_code
_entity_poly.pdbx_strand_id
1 'polypeptide(L)' 'MTPREWARLQGFPDSFQIVVSDVQAYKQFGNSVSIPVVKAVAKEVIKTLDLSRDSQENIRIKDLEGRQLELLSI' A
#
# COMPACT_ATOMS: atom_id res chain seq x y z
N MET A 1 -28.54 2.76 13.37
CA MET A 1 -27.42 1.87 13.03
C MET A 1 -26.52 1.72 14.25
N THR A 2 -25.91 0.56 14.47
CA THR A 2 -24.95 0.26 15.54
C THR A 2 -23.50 0.54 15.11
N PRO A 3 -22.53 0.66 16.04
CA PRO A 3 -21.12 0.81 15.66
C PRO A 3 -20.60 -0.35 14.80
N ARG A 4 -21.15 -1.56 14.99
CA ARG A 4 -20.84 -2.72 14.16
C ARG A 4 -21.31 -2.56 12.72
N GLU A 5 -22.50 -2.01 12.52
CA GLU A 5 -23.04 -1.74 11.18
C GLU A 5 -22.23 -0.65 10.47
N TRP A 6 -21.75 0.37 11.20
CA TRP A 6 -20.81 1.37 10.67
C TRP A 6 -19.46 0.77 10.29
N ALA A 7 -18.90 -0.11 11.12
CA ALA A 7 -17.67 -0.84 10.81
C ALA A 7 -17.82 -1.66 9.51
N ARG A 8 -18.94 -2.37 9.35
CA ARG A 8 -19.25 -3.11 8.12
C ARG A 8 -19.40 -2.20 6.91
N LEU A 9 -20.05 -1.05 7.07
CA LEU A 9 -20.18 -0.04 6.01
C LEU A 9 -18.81 0.46 5.53
N GLN A 10 -17.86 0.64 6.46
CA GLN A 10 -16.48 1.00 6.13
C GLN A 10 -15.64 -0.18 5.59
N GLY A 11 -16.16 -1.40 5.60
CA GLY A 11 -15.49 -2.60 5.10
C GLY A 11 -14.55 -3.28 6.11
N PHE A 12 -14.70 -3.00 7.41
CA PHE A 12 -13.98 -3.75 8.44
C PHE A 12 -14.52 -5.19 8.55
N PRO A 13 -13.66 -6.17 8.86
CA PRO A 13 -14.10 -7.54 9.08
C PRO A 13 -14.95 -7.65 10.36
N ASP A 14 -15.82 -8.65 10.42
CA ASP A 14 -16.66 -8.89 11.59
C ASP A 14 -15.85 -9.23 12.85
N SER A 15 -14.62 -9.73 12.68
CA SER A 15 -13.67 -9.97 13.77
C SER A 15 -13.05 -8.69 14.36
N PHE A 16 -13.24 -7.52 13.73
CA PHE A 16 -12.68 -6.26 14.23
C PHE A 16 -13.28 -5.89 15.58
N GLN A 17 -12.45 -5.73 16.62
CA GLN A 17 -12.93 -5.45 17.97
C GLN A 17 -13.20 -3.96 18.16
N ILE A 18 -14.38 -3.62 18.69
CA ILE A 18 -14.71 -2.25 19.11
C ILE A 18 -14.50 -2.18 20.61
N VAL A 19 -13.40 -1.57 21.03
CA VAL A 19 -12.92 -1.52 22.42
C VAL A 19 -13.20 -0.17 23.10
N VAL A 20 -13.93 0.72 22.43
CA VAL A 20 -14.27 2.06 22.89
C VAL A 20 -15.79 2.21 23.01
N SER A 21 -16.26 3.29 23.62
CA SER A 21 -17.70 3.57 23.68
C SER A 21 -18.28 3.81 22.30
N ASP A 22 -19.58 3.54 22.13
CA ASP A 22 -20.29 3.73 20.86
C ASP A 22 -20.08 5.14 20.27
N VAL A 23 -20.13 6.17 21.12
CA VAL A 23 -19.90 7.57 20.71
C VAL A 23 -18.51 7.76 20.10
N GLN A 24 -17.48 7.18 20.70
CA GLN A 24 -16.11 7.24 20.18
C GLN A 24 -15.97 6.39 18.92
N ALA A 25 -16.60 5.22 18.87
CA ALA A 25 -16.59 4.33 17.71
C ALA A 25 -17.21 5.02 16.49
N TYR A 26 -18.36 5.69 16.62
CA TYR A 26 -18.95 6.46 15.52
C TYR A 26 -18.02 7.54 15.01
N LYS A 27 -17.34 8.27 15.90
CA LYS A 27 -16.35 9.28 15.50
C LYS A 27 -15.16 8.66 14.77
N GLN A 28 -14.63 7.55 15.27
CA GLN A 28 -13.52 6.85 14.62
C GLN A 28 -13.91 6.31 13.25
N PHE A 29 -15.07 5.66 13.12
CA PHE A 29 -15.55 5.15 11.84
C PHE A 29 -15.95 6.26 10.86
N GLY A 30 -16.48 7.39 11.35
CA GLY A 30 -16.79 8.55 10.51
C GLY A 30 -15.53 9.27 9.99
N ASN A 31 -14.46 9.29 10.77
CA ASN A 31 -13.17 9.84 10.36
C ASN A 31 -12.28 8.84 9.61
N SER A 32 -12.65 7.56 9.58
CA SER A 32 -11.92 6.53 8.86
C SER A 32 -12.20 6.61 7.36
N VAL A 33 -11.21 6.21 6.57
CA VAL A 33 -11.40 5.89 5.16
C VAL A 33 -11.91 4.45 5.03
N SER A 34 -12.69 4.17 4.00
CA SER A 34 -13.20 2.82 3.74
C SER A 34 -12.07 1.87 3.31
N ILE A 35 -12.08 0.66 3.88
CA ILE A 35 -11.07 -0.39 3.64
C ILE A 35 -10.91 -0.73 2.15
N PRO A 36 -11.98 -0.82 1.32
CA PRO A 36 -11.83 -1.09 -0.11
C PRO A 36 -11.00 -0.04 -0.85
N VAL A 37 -11.14 1.24 -0.49
CA VAL A 37 -10.38 2.34 -1.10
C VAL A 37 -8.91 2.24 -0.71
N VAL A 38 -8.62 2.04 0.57
CA VAL A 38 -7.25 1.85 1.05
C VAL A 38 -6.59 0.67 0.34
N LYS A 39 -7.31 -0.44 0.13
CA LYS A 39 -6.80 -1.62 -0.58
C LYS A 39 -6.44 -1.33 -2.04
N ALA A 40 -7.27 -0.56 -2.74
CA ALA A 40 -7.02 -0.17 -4.12
C ALA A 40 -5.77 0.73 -4.23
N VAL A 41 -5.65 1.73 -3.35
CA VAL A 41 -4.49 2.64 -3.32
C VAL A 41 -3.21 1.85 -2.99
N ALA A 42 -3.25 0.99 -1.97
CA ALA A 42 -2.10 0.18 -1.58
C ALA A 42 -1.60 -0.71 -2.73
N LYS A 43 -2.50 -1.26 -3.55
CA LYS A 43 -2.13 -2.06 -4.72
C LYS A 43 -1.30 -1.25 -5.73
N GLU A 44 -1.73 -0.02 -6.05
CA GLU A 44 -0.99 0.83 -7.00
C GLU A 44 0.34 1.32 -6.42
N VAL A 45 0.39 1.61 -5.11
CA VAL A 45 1.64 1.95 -4.42
C VAL A 45 2.65 0.79 -4.52
N ILE A 46 2.25 -0.43 -4.18
CA ILE A 46 3.11 -1.62 -4.26
C ILE A 46 3.60 -1.84 -5.69
N LYS A 47 2.70 -1.81 -6.67
CA LYS A 47 3.04 -1.93 -8.10
C LYS A 47 4.10 -0.92 -8.54
N THR A 48 3.95 0.33 -8.10
CA THR A 48 4.90 1.40 -8.44
C THR A 48 6.27 1.17 -7.81
N LEU A 49 6.30 0.69 -6.56
CA LEU A 49 7.54 0.38 -5.85
C LEU A 49 8.26 -0.83 -6.46
N ASP A 50 7.53 -1.85 -6.90
CA ASP A 50 8.11 -3.03 -7.54
C ASP A 50 8.66 -2.71 -8.94
N LEU A 51 7.93 -1.94 -9.76
CA LEU A 51 8.44 -1.44 -11.05
C LEU A 51 9.70 -0.59 -10.89
N SER A 52 9.80 0.14 -9.78
CA SER A 52 10.99 0.93 -9.46
C SER A 52 12.20 0.04 -9.17
N ARG A 53 12.02 -1.13 -8.56
CA ARG A 53 13.10 -2.08 -8.26
C ARG A 53 13.66 -2.71 -9.54
N ASP A 54 12.79 -3.21 -10.41
CA ASP A 54 13.18 -3.83 -11.69
C ASP A 54 13.94 -2.84 -12.58
N SER A 55 13.56 -1.56 -12.54
CA SER A 55 14.27 -0.50 -13.28
C SER A 55 15.69 -0.30 -12.76
N GLN A 56 15.92 -0.35 -11.44
CA GLN A 56 17.25 -0.19 -10.86
C GLN A 56 18.17 -1.37 -11.16
N GLU A 57 17.65 -2.61 -11.16
CA GLU A 57 18.44 -3.80 -11.49
C GLU A 57 18.86 -3.82 -12.96
N ASN A 58 17.95 -3.47 -13.87
CA ASN A 58 18.25 -3.33 -15.29
C ASN A 58 19.27 -2.23 -15.61
N ILE A 59 19.26 -1.10 -14.86
CA ILE A 59 20.27 -0.04 -14.98
C ILE A 59 21.64 -0.57 -14.53
N ARG A 60 21.71 -1.28 -13.39
CA ARG A 60 22.98 -1.83 -12.87
C ARG A 60 23.60 -2.88 -13.81
N ILE A 61 22.79 -3.78 -14.38
CA ILE A 61 23.26 -4.79 -15.33
C ILE A 61 23.82 -4.11 -16.60
N LYS A 62 23.12 -3.10 -17.13
CA LYS A 62 23.60 -2.31 -18.27
C LYS A 62 24.88 -1.54 -17.97
N ASP A 63 25.01 -0.99 -16.76
CA ASP A 63 26.23 -0.31 -16.34
C ASP A 63 27.42 -1.29 -16.22
N LEU A 64 27.18 -2.53 -15.78
CA LEU A 64 28.21 -3.58 -15.71
C LEU A 64 28.65 -4.04 -17.10
N GLU A 65 27.70 -4.34 -18.00
CA GLU A 65 28.01 -4.78 -19.37
C GLU A 65 28.54 -3.64 -20.26
N GLY A 66 28.04 -2.41 -20.05
CA GLY A 66 28.36 -1.23 -20.84
C GLY A 66 29.64 -0.50 -20.42
N ARG A 67 30.00 -0.47 -19.13
CA ARG A 67 31.21 0.25 -18.66
C ARG A 67 32.48 -0.60 -18.70
N GLN A 68 32.38 -1.92 -18.64
CA GLN A 68 33.56 -2.79 -18.62
C GLN A 68 34.26 -2.89 -20.00
N LEU A 69 33.53 -2.70 -21.10
CA LEU A 69 34.11 -2.71 -22.46
C LEU A 69 34.82 -1.39 -22.84
N GLU A 70 34.43 -0.25 -22.26
CA GLU A 70 35.10 1.04 -22.53
C GLU A 70 36.45 1.22 -21.82
N LEU A 71 36.69 0.51 -20.70
CA LEU A 71 37.93 0.62 -19.92
C LEU A 71 39.06 -0.31 -20.39
N LEU A 72 38.80 -1.24 -21.32
CA LEU A 72 39.76 -2.24 -21.80
C LEU A 72 40.26 -2.01 -23.24
N SER A 73 39.90 -0.89 -23.86
CA SER A 73 40.27 -0.55 -25.25
C SER A 73 41.44 0.43 -25.38
N ILE A 74 42.25 0.61 -24.33
CA ILE A 74 43.52 1.36 -24.39
C ILE A 74 44.70 0.38 -24.50
#